data_AF-A0A852Z2S5-F1
#
_entry.id   AF-A0A852Z2S5-F1
#
_cell.length_a   1.000
_cell.length_b   1.000
_cell.length_c   1.000
_cell.angle_alpha   90.00
_cell.angle_beta   90.00
_cell.angle_gamma   90.00
#
_symmetry.space_group_name_H-M   'P 1'
#
loop_
_entity.id
_entity.type
_entity.pdbx_description
1 polymer ?
#
loop_
_entity_poly.entity_id
_entity_poly.type
_entity_poly.pdbx_seq_one_letter_code
_entity_poly.pdbx_strand_id
1 'polypeptide(L)'
;MLSRSRRIGAALVGSTLLGALMAPTAGAADSRPETVTAGALPTPQTDGIVLSVEIVGNTVYAGGHFDKARPAGAPAGGAGEVPRDNLMAFDLRTGELLPWSPSVTATEFESSTDPGPLCDSVGTDRWRCDTVFDVTAGPAGDRIYVGGDFDRIDGRWRSRVAAFGTAERALVSDFDPRVRGRVRALSATAESVYLGGAFDGVDGADRSRLAAVSSTGELLPWAPTADATVHSVLAVPQRSRVLVGGAFDRVNGQRRAALSAVDSASGENVSWQWQAPSTDDVVTDIDTDGRGTAYFGSYNWEGFNPRFEGRGAVRIDSGSTVWMDGCYGDTQSVAVAAGVVYAASHTHACAALEAIPEDGSIDYQRLTAETTEATGTSPRDVNHVGEGDPVPELLPWLPNTNGGPQESPWKNGTWAVDANSEYVVVGGEFTTVNGEPQQSLTRFAARSVPEAVHNGPQVPFRAPQVQRDRATGEVSIEWRGTWDAQNSSIRYEVIRVGRSEPVHAVTRESWPWQIPTMRFTDTQAPAGDTEYWIRAVDSDGASIGSPRGSTGW
;
A
#
# COMPACT_ATOMS: atom_id res chain seq x y z
N MET A 1 15.88 84.37 -3.10
CA MET A 1 14.70 84.74 -2.28
C MET A 1 14.06 83.43 -1.84
N LEU A 2 13.85 83.03 -0.59
CA LEU A 2 14.02 83.54 0.78
C LEU A 2 14.18 82.25 1.65
N SER A 3 15.21 82.11 2.47
CA SER A 3 15.19 82.23 3.95
C SER A 3 15.55 80.93 4.69
N ARG A 4 16.81 80.90 5.14
CA ARG A 4 17.39 80.42 6.42
C ARG A 4 16.47 79.74 7.46
N SER A 5 16.96 78.65 8.09
CA SER A 5 17.56 78.71 9.44
C SER A 5 18.06 77.34 9.96
N ARG A 6 19.26 77.35 10.56
CA ARG A 6 19.90 76.27 11.35
C ARG A 6 19.09 75.94 12.62
N ARG A 7 19.19 74.70 13.11
CA ARG A 7 19.54 74.38 14.51
C ARG A 7 19.99 72.92 14.67
N ILE A 8 21.14 72.79 15.33
CA ILE A 8 21.74 71.56 15.84
C ILE A 8 20.98 71.21 17.13
N GLY A 9 20.52 69.97 17.25
CA GLY A 9 19.95 69.41 18.47
C GLY A 9 20.46 67.97 18.62
N ALA A 10 21.37 67.77 19.56
CA ALA A 10 21.78 66.45 20.01
C ALA A 10 20.64 65.83 20.83
N ALA A 11 20.21 64.63 20.48
CA ALA A 11 19.35 63.81 21.30
C ALA A 11 19.98 62.41 21.40
N LEU A 12 20.40 62.06 22.63
CA LEU A 12 20.67 60.68 23.03
C LEU A 12 19.42 59.85 22.75
N VAL A 13 19.57 58.77 21.98
CA VAL A 13 18.57 57.69 21.92
C VAL A 13 19.25 56.44 22.44
N GLY A 14 18.71 55.94 23.55
CA GLY A 14 19.21 54.78 24.26
C GLY A 14 19.13 53.51 23.43
N SER A 15 20.15 52.68 23.58
CA SER A 15 20.19 51.33 23.03
C SER A 15 19.12 50.47 23.70
N THR A 16 17.94 50.36 23.07
CA THR A 16 17.02 49.24 23.34
C THR A 16 17.66 47.98 22.75
N LEU A 17 18.22 47.13 23.62
CA LEU A 17 18.44 45.72 23.27
C LEU A 17 17.05 45.09 23.07
N LEU A 18 16.59 45.08 21.82
CA LEU A 18 15.59 44.11 21.39
C LEU A 18 16.25 42.75 21.49
N GLY A 19 15.85 41.95 22.48
CA GLY A 19 16.15 40.53 22.50
C GLY A 19 15.61 39.95 21.21
N ALA A 20 16.52 39.54 20.32
CA ALA A 20 16.16 38.76 19.16
C ALA A 20 15.53 37.47 19.67
N LEU A 21 14.21 37.36 19.54
CA LEU A 21 13.52 36.08 19.52
C LEU A 21 14.20 35.29 18.41
N MET A 22 15.09 34.36 18.78
CA MET A 22 15.55 33.36 17.85
C MET A 22 14.31 32.55 17.47
N ALA A 23 13.83 32.78 16.25
CA ALA A 23 12.90 31.86 15.61
C ALA A 23 13.54 30.46 15.70
N PRO A 24 12.77 29.41 16.02
CA PRO A 24 13.30 28.06 16.00
C PRO A 24 13.93 27.85 14.62
N THR A 25 15.17 27.40 14.60
CA THR A 25 15.81 26.96 13.36
C THR A 25 14.89 25.94 12.73
N ALA A 26 14.29 26.29 11.58
CA ALA A 26 13.59 25.34 10.75
C ALA A 26 14.53 24.14 10.58
N GLY A 27 14.08 22.96 11.01
CA GLY A 27 14.77 21.71 10.67
C GLY A 27 14.93 21.66 9.16
N ALA A 28 16.00 21.00 8.69
CA ALA A 28 16.16 20.75 7.26
C ALA A 28 14.83 20.26 6.69
N ALA A 29 14.37 20.90 5.61
CA ALA A 29 13.11 20.51 4.96
C ALA A 29 13.19 19.03 4.59
N ASP A 30 12.20 18.26 5.01
CA ASP A 30 12.09 16.85 4.67
C ASP A 30 11.98 16.72 3.14
N SER A 31 12.96 16.06 2.53
CA SER A 31 13.04 15.89 1.08
C SER A 31 12.32 14.64 0.58
N ARG A 32 11.73 13.85 1.49
CA ARG A 32 10.99 12.63 1.15
C ARG A 32 9.72 12.98 0.34
N PRO A 33 9.30 12.10 -0.58
CA PRO A 33 7.98 12.21 -1.18
C PRO A 33 6.92 12.09 -0.07
N GLU A 34 5.86 12.88 -0.21
CA GLU A 34 4.78 12.93 0.76
C GLU A 34 3.83 11.74 0.55
N THR A 35 3.60 10.96 1.60
CA THR A 35 2.61 9.87 1.61
C THR A 35 1.21 10.40 1.93
N VAL A 36 0.17 9.63 1.58
CA VAL A 36 -1.18 9.84 2.13
C VAL A 36 -1.19 9.73 3.66
N THR A 37 -2.23 10.23 4.32
CA THR A 37 -2.41 10.04 5.76
C THR A 37 -2.59 8.55 6.10
N ALA A 38 -2.38 8.18 7.37
CA ALA A 38 -2.55 6.80 7.84
C ALA A 38 -3.90 6.55 8.54
N GLY A 39 -4.80 7.55 8.59
CA GLY A 39 -6.15 7.37 9.11
C GLY A 39 -7.10 6.84 8.03
N ALA A 40 -7.76 5.73 8.34
CA ALA A 40 -8.72 5.11 7.44
C ALA A 40 -9.97 5.99 7.27
N LEU A 41 -10.35 6.22 6.01
CA LEU A 41 -11.61 6.89 5.68
C LEU A 41 -12.78 5.90 5.71
N PRO A 42 -14.00 6.37 6.00
CA PRO A 42 -15.21 5.57 5.83
C PRO A 42 -15.24 4.94 4.43
N THR A 43 -15.22 3.61 4.38
CA THR A 43 -15.16 2.82 3.15
C THR A 43 -16.20 1.69 3.21
N PRO A 44 -16.88 1.34 2.10
CA PRO A 44 -17.74 0.17 2.05
C PRO A 44 -16.98 -1.10 2.42
N GLN A 45 -17.71 -2.15 2.79
CA GLN A 45 -17.16 -3.41 3.23
C GLN A 45 -17.81 -4.55 2.45
N THR A 46 -17.08 -5.63 2.19
CA THR A 46 -17.61 -6.89 1.64
C THR A 46 -17.69 -7.95 2.73
N ASP A 47 -18.40 -9.05 2.47
CA ASP A 47 -18.43 -10.22 3.36
C ASP A 47 -17.33 -11.26 3.08
N GLY A 48 -16.66 -11.14 1.93
CA GLY A 48 -15.50 -11.96 1.55
C GLY A 48 -14.26 -11.14 1.20
N ILE A 49 -13.36 -11.72 0.41
CA ILE A 49 -12.04 -11.18 0.07
C ILE A 49 -12.09 -10.30 -1.18
N VAL A 50 -11.47 -9.12 -1.11
CA VAL A 50 -11.22 -8.28 -2.30
C VAL A 50 -9.80 -8.52 -2.81
N LEU A 51 -9.70 -9.00 -4.04
CA LEU A 51 -8.44 -9.42 -4.68
C LEU A 51 -7.89 -8.41 -5.69
N SER A 52 -8.72 -7.46 -6.14
CA SER A 52 -8.32 -6.40 -7.06
C SER A 52 -9.15 -5.15 -6.81
N VAL A 53 -8.50 -3.99 -6.91
CA VAL A 53 -9.12 -2.66 -6.85
C VAL A 53 -8.54 -1.81 -7.98
N GLU A 54 -9.37 -0.97 -8.59
CA GLU A 54 -8.97 -0.09 -9.70
C GLU A 54 -9.70 1.26 -9.59
N ILE A 55 -8.94 2.34 -9.62
CA ILE A 55 -9.39 3.73 -9.52
C ILE A 55 -9.57 4.30 -10.92
N VAL A 56 -10.82 4.58 -11.29
CA VAL A 56 -11.16 5.27 -12.54
C VAL A 56 -11.85 6.60 -12.23
N GLY A 57 -11.06 7.68 -12.30
CA GLY A 57 -11.52 9.01 -11.91
C GLY A 57 -11.96 9.02 -10.44
N ASN A 58 -13.26 9.27 -10.20
CA ASN A 58 -13.85 9.25 -8.85
C ASN A 58 -14.54 7.94 -8.50
N THR A 59 -14.42 6.89 -9.32
CA THR A 59 -15.03 5.58 -9.03
C THR A 59 -13.93 4.57 -8.74
N VAL A 60 -14.09 3.82 -7.65
CA VAL A 60 -13.32 2.60 -7.41
C VAL A 60 -14.15 1.43 -7.85
N TYR A 61 -13.56 0.54 -8.65
CA TYR A 61 -14.09 -0.79 -8.94
C TYR A 61 -13.33 -1.82 -8.13
N ALA A 62 -14.03 -2.81 -7.58
CA ALA A 62 -13.42 -3.86 -6.79
C ALA A 62 -13.93 -5.23 -7.25
N GLY A 63 -13.00 -6.18 -7.36
CA GLY A 63 -13.25 -7.57 -7.70
C GLY A 63 -12.66 -8.53 -6.67
N GLY A 64 -13.29 -9.68 -6.48
CA GLY A 64 -12.80 -10.67 -5.53
C GLY A 64 -13.68 -11.90 -5.43
N HIS A 65 -13.82 -12.41 -4.21
CA HIS A 65 -14.71 -13.51 -3.85
C HIS A 65 -15.56 -13.08 -2.66
N PHE A 66 -16.78 -12.60 -2.94
CA PHE A 66 -17.75 -12.07 -1.98
C PHE A 66 -19.16 -12.08 -2.58
N ASP A 67 -20.17 -12.19 -1.71
CA ASP A 67 -21.59 -12.24 -2.10
C ASP A 67 -22.34 -10.94 -1.78
N LYS A 68 -21.78 -10.11 -0.91
CA LYS A 68 -22.45 -8.90 -0.41
C LYS A 68 -21.49 -7.76 -0.15
N ALA A 69 -22.05 -6.56 -0.19
CA ALA A 69 -21.40 -5.35 0.27
C ALA A 69 -22.31 -4.54 1.20
N ARG A 70 -21.72 -3.67 2.01
CA ARG A 70 -22.43 -2.76 2.90
C ARG A 70 -21.70 -1.41 3.02
N PRO A 71 -22.42 -0.30 3.26
CA PRO A 71 -21.79 0.99 3.54
C PRO A 71 -20.86 0.95 4.75
N ALA A 72 -19.99 1.96 4.84
CA ALA A 72 -19.11 2.14 6.00
C ALA A 72 -19.91 2.17 7.32
N GLY A 73 -19.43 1.47 8.35
CA GLY A 73 -20.07 1.39 9.66
C GLY A 73 -21.39 0.61 9.73
N ALA A 74 -21.93 0.13 8.61
CA ALA A 74 -23.11 -0.75 8.64
C ALA A 74 -22.75 -2.13 9.22
N PRO A 75 -23.59 -2.71 10.11
CA PRO A 75 -23.33 -4.03 10.67
C PRO A 75 -23.51 -5.14 9.63
N ALA A 76 -22.65 -6.17 9.70
CA ALA A 76 -22.77 -7.38 8.87
C ALA A 76 -24.12 -8.08 9.12
N GLY A 77 -24.77 -8.57 8.05
CA GLY A 77 -26.12 -9.16 8.13
C GLY A 77 -27.25 -8.17 8.46
N GLY A 78 -26.97 -6.87 8.54
CA GLY A 78 -27.95 -5.82 8.80
C GLY A 78 -28.68 -5.33 7.55
N ALA A 79 -29.68 -4.46 7.74
CA ALA A 79 -30.52 -3.93 6.65
C ALA A 79 -29.78 -3.06 5.60
N GLY A 80 -28.53 -2.66 5.87
CA GLY A 80 -27.70 -1.91 4.92
C GLY A 80 -26.88 -2.79 3.98
N GLU A 81 -26.93 -4.11 4.16
CA GLU A 81 -26.21 -5.07 3.32
C GLU A 81 -26.98 -5.32 2.00
N VAL A 82 -26.26 -5.29 0.89
CA VAL A 82 -26.80 -5.44 -0.46
C VAL A 82 -26.05 -6.55 -1.21
N PRO A 83 -26.73 -7.32 -2.07
CA PRO A 83 -26.09 -8.39 -2.83
C PRO A 83 -25.05 -7.83 -3.82
N ARG A 84 -23.93 -8.52 -3.95
CA ARG A 84 -22.85 -8.25 -4.91
C ARG A 84 -22.24 -9.59 -5.31
N ASP A 85 -22.31 -9.95 -6.57
CA ASP A 85 -21.73 -11.20 -7.04
C ASP A 85 -20.28 -10.90 -7.50
N ASN A 86 -19.32 -10.93 -6.58
CA ASN A 86 -17.87 -10.76 -6.82
C ASN A 86 -17.39 -9.42 -7.44
N LEU A 87 -18.30 -8.50 -7.79
CA LEU A 87 -18.00 -7.18 -8.33
C LEU A 87 -18.80 -6.09 -7.60
N MET A 88 -18.13 -4.97 -7.31
CA MET A 88 -18.78 -3.77 -6.79
C MET A 88 -18.05 -2.50 -7.19
N ALA A 89 -18.70 -1.35 -7.01
CA ALA A 89 -18.06 -0.06 -7.18
C ALA A 89 -18.50 0.92 -6.08
N PHE A 90 -17.66 1.89 -5.77
CA PHE A 90 -17.98 2.97 -4.82
C PHE A 90 -17.34 4.30 -5.26
N ASP A 91 -17.87 5.42 -4.75
CA ASP A 91 -17.29 6.74 -4.98
C ASP A 91 -16.02 6.91 -4.14
N LEU A 92 -14.90 7.19 -4.80
CA LEU A 92 -13.58 7.31 -4.20
C LEU A 92 -13.51 8.39 -3.11
N ARG A 93 -14.24 9.50 -3.30
CA ARG A 93 -14.17 10.66 -2.40
C ARG A 93 -15.04 10.44 -1.17
N THR A 94 -16.29 10.01 -1.39
CA THR A 94 -17.29 9.92 -0.31
C THR A 94 -17.30 8.55 0.37
N GLY A 95 -16.82 7.50 -0.29
CA GLY A 95 -16.99 6.12 0.15
C GLY A 95 -18.43 5.61 -0.03
N GLU A 96 -19.26 6.29 -0.84
CA GLU A 96 -20.63 5.86 -1.11
C GLU A 96 -20.64 4.64 -2.02
N LEU A 97 -21.29 3.56 -1.57
CA LEU A 97 -21.49 2.36 -2.38
C LEU A 97 -22.37 2.68 -3.58
N LEU A 98 -21.87 2.44 -4.80
CA LEU A 98 -22.61 2.69 -6.03
C LEU A 98 -23.57 1.54 -6.35
N PRO A 99 -24.64 1.79 -7.14
CA PRO A 99 -25.63 0.78 -7.51
C PRO A 99 -25.14 -0.23 -8.56
N TRP A 100 -23.89 -0.12 -9.03
CA TRP A 100 -23.32 -1.08 -9.97
C TRP A 100 -23.12 -2.44 -9.28
N SER A 101 -23.84 -3.45 -9.76
CA SER A 101 -23.85 -4.81 -9.23
C SER A 101 -24.09 -5.84 -10.34
N PRO A 102 -23.13 -6.05 -11.26
CA PRO A 102 -23.23 -7.13 -12.24
C PRO A 102 -23.33 -8.48 -11.53
N SER A 103 -24.10 -9.39 -12.12
CA SER A 103 -24.20 -10.76 -11.61
C SER A 103 -23.13 -11.65 -12.24
N VAL A 104 -22.03 -11.86 -11.52
CA VAL A 104 -20.94 -12.75 -11.93
C VAL A 104 -21.25 -14.17 -11.46
N THR A 105 -21.17 -15.15 -12.35
CA THR A 105 -21.43 -16.54 -11.97
C THR A 105 -20.64 -17.52 -12.84
N ALA A 106 -20.62 -18.78 -12.41
CA ALA A 106 -20.01 -19.88 -13.11
C ALA A 106 -20.92 -21.10 -13.13
N THR A 107 -20.76 -21.95 -14.13
CA THR A 107 -21.39 -23.26 -14.19
C THR A 107 -20.90 -24.13 -13.02
N GLU A 108 -21.83 -24.69 -12.27
CA GLU A 108 -21.54 -25.63 -11.19
C GLU A 108 -20.97 -26.94 -11.74
N PHE A 109 -20.02 -27.54 -11.03
CA PHE A 109 -19.41 -28.81 -11.41
C PHE A 109 -19.29 -29.76 -10.22
N GLU A 110 -19.17 -31.05 -10.51
CA GLU A 110 -18.94 -32.08 -9.50
C GLU A 110 -17.44 -32.37 -9.34
N SER A 111 -16.97 -32.42 -8.10
CA SER A 111 -15.59 -32.81 -7.75
C SER A 111 -15.57 -33.40 -6.34
N SER A 112 -14.99 -34.59 -6.21
CA SER A 112 -14.74 -35.25 -4.92
C SER A 112 -13.54 -34.66 -4.15
N THR A 113 -12.87 -33.67 -4.73
CA THR A 113 -11.77 -32.93 -4.09
C THR A 113 -12.16 -31.46 -4.03
N ASP A 114 -11.90 -30.83 -2.89
CA ASP A 114 -12.06 -29.39 -2.70
C ASP A 114 -11.18 -28.64 -3.71
N PRO A 115 -11.76 -27.84 -4.63
CA PRO A 115 -11.03 -27.08 -5.64
C PRO A 115 -10.28 -25.87 -5.04
N GLY A 116 -10.52 -25.54 -3.77
CA GLY A 116 -9.85 -24.51 -3.01
C GLY A 116 -10.78 -23.42 -2.48
N PRO A 117 -10.24 -22.56 -1.60
CA PRO A 117 -11.01 -21.56 -0.83
C PRO A 117 -11.55 -20.36 -1.63
N LEU A 118 -11.35 -20.32 -2.94
CA LEU A 118 -11.89 -19.29 -3.85
C LEU A 118 -13.00 -19.86 -4.75
N CYS A 119 -13.64 -20.92 -4.26
CA CYS A 119 -14.78 -21.57 -4.87
C CYS A 119 -15.82 -21.86 -3.79
N ASP A 120 -17.09 -21.66 -4.13
CA ASP A 120 -18.21 -21.97 -3.26
C ASP A 120 -18.56 -23.44 -3.29
N SER A 121 -18.77 -24.03 -2.11
CA SER A 121 -19.48 -25.29 -2.00
C SER A 121 -20.98 -25.04 -2.14
N VAL A 122 -21.60 -25.60 -3.18
CA VAL A 122 -23.04 -25.45 -3.48
C VAL A 122 -23.81 -26.76 -3.22
N GLY A 123 -23.16 -27.74 -2.61
CA GLY A 123 -23.71 -29.06 -2.30
C GLY A 123 -22.61 -30.09 -1.99
N THR A 124 -23.00 -31.34 -1.75
CA THR A 124 -22.04 -32.45 -1.60
C THR A 124 -21.30 -32.66 -2.91
N ASP A 125 -19.97 -32.58 -2.86
CA ASP A 125 -19.07 -32.72 -4.01
C ASP A 125 -19.45 -31.80 -5.20
N ARG A 126 -20.14 -30.68 -4.94
CA ARG A 126 -20.60 -29.75 -5.96
C ARG A 126 -20.09 -28.33 -5.68
N TRP A 127 -19.49 -27.72 -6.68
CA TRP A 127 -18.71 -26.49 -6.54
C TRP A 127 -19.06 -25.47 -7.61
N ARG A 128 -18.86 -24.19 -7.29
CA ARG A 128 -18.92 -23.06 -8.22
C ARG A 128 -17.68 -22.19 -7.98
N CYS A 129 -16.94 -21.88 -9.05
CA CYS A 129 -15.78 -20.98 -8.96
C CYS A 129 -16.03 -19.78 -9.89
N ASP A 130 -16.36 -18.62 -9.33
CA ASP A 130 -16.70 -17.40 -10.05
C ASP A 130 -15.92 -16.17 -9.57
N THR A 131 -14.87 -16.40 -8.77
CA THR A 131 -13.95 -15.38 -8.27
C THR A 131 -13.44 -14.48 -9.39
N VAL A 132 -13.47 -13.17 -9.15
CA VAL A 132 -12.81 -12.16 -9.96
C VAL A 132 -11.43 -11.90 -9.38
N PHE A 133 -10.38 -12.18 -10.17
CA PHE A 133 -9.00 -11.99 -9.75
C PHE A 133 -8.46 -10.62 -10.12
N ASP A 134 -9.01 -10.01 -11.17
CA ASP A 134 -8.49 -8.75 -11.69
C ASP A 134 -9.58 -7.85 -12.25
N VAL A 135 -9.42 -6.56 -12.02
CA VAL A 135 -10.20 -5.46 -12.58
C VAL A 135 -9.17 -4.44 -13.04
N THR A 136 -9.10 -4.15 -14.35
CA THR A 136 -8.14 -3.19 -14.89
C THR A 136 -8.83 -2.16 -15.78
N ALA A 137 -8.40 -0.91 -15.72
CA ALA A 137 -8.93 0.13 -16.61
C ALA A 137 -8.22 0.16 -17.96
N GLY A 138 -8.96 0.50 -19.01
CA GLY A 138 -8.35 0.98 -20.25
C GLY A 138 -7.70 2.36 -20.02
N PRO A 139 -6.66 2.74 -20.78
CA PRO A 139 -5.90 3.97 -20.55
C PRO A 139 -6.71 5.26 -20.69
N ALA A 140 -7.86 5.22 -21.36
CA ALA A 140 -8.79 6.35 -21.47
C ALA A 140 -9.79 6.43 -20.30
N GLY A 141 -9.84 5.41 -19.43
CA GLY A 141 -10.81 5.30 -18.33
C GLY A 141 -12.26 5.13 -18.79
N ASP A 142 -12.50 4.87 -20.09
CA ASP A 142 -13.83 4.68 -20.67
C ASP A 142 -14.32 3.23 -20.54
N ARG A 143 -13.41 2.31 -20.21
CA ARG A 143 -13.68 0.89 -20.00
C ARG A 143 -12.91 0.34 -18.82
N ILE A 144 -13.54 -0.63 -18.16
CA ILE A 144 -12.85 -1.59 -17.30
C ILE A 144 -12.96 -2.98 -17.90
N TYR A 145 -11.93 -3.79 -17.68
CA TYR A 145 -11.88 -5.20 -18.03
C TYR A 145 -11.80 -6.00 -16.74
N VAL A 146 -12.49 -7.14 -16.70
CA VAL A 146 -12.48 -8.03 -15.53
C VAL A 146 -12.02 -9.42 -15.94
N GLY A 147 -11.16 -10.02 -15.13
CA GLY A 147 -10.58 -11.35 -15.33
C GLY A 147 -10.86 -12.24 -14.13
N GLY A 148 -11.22 -13.50 -14.35
CA GLY A 148 -11.56 -14.39 -13.25
C GLY A 148 -11.79 -15.85 -13.62
N ASP A 149 -12.50 -16.55 -12.73
CA ASP A 149 -12.98 -17.93 -12.89
C ASP A 149 -14.44 -18.02 -13.39
N PHE A 150 -15.14 -16.89 -13.56
CA PHE A 150 -16.53 -16.85 -14.01
C PHE A 150 -16.72 -17.30 -15.46
N ASP A 151 -17.92 -17.79 -15.81
CA ASP A 151 -18.32 -18.05 -17.20
C ASP A 151 -19.51 -17.23 -17.69
N ARG A 152 -20.16 -16.49 -16.79
CA ARG A 152 -21.28 -15.61 -17.12
C ARG A 152 -21.21 -14.30 -16.34
N ILE A 153 -21.68 -13.25 -17.00
CA ILE A 153 -22.00 -11.96 -16.39
C ILE A 153 -23.39 -11.55 -16.85
N ASP A 154 -24.26 -11.17 -15.90
CA ASP A 154 -25.65 -10.78 -16.15
C ASP A 154 -26.42 -11.83 -17.00
N GLY A 155 -26.15 -13.11 -16.72
CA GLY A 155 -26.73 -14.26 -17.43
C GLY A 155 -26.20 -14.49 -18.85
N ARG A 156 -25.28 -13.66 -19.35
CA ARG A 156 -24.64 -13.82 -20.66
C ARG A 156 -23.31 -14.54 -20.53
N TRP A 157 -22.99 -15.40 -21.50
CA TRP A 157 -21.68 -16.05 -21.55
C TRP A 157 -20.57 -15.01 -21.69
N ARG A 158 -19.61 -15.08 -20.75
CA ARG A 158 -18.36 -14.33 -20.69
C ARG A 158 -17.35 -15.24 -20.04
N SER A 159 -16.62 -16.01 -20.84
CA SER A 159 -15.74 -17.04 -20.33
C SER A 159 -14.43 -16.41 -19.84
N ARG A 160 -14.38 -16.12 -18.53
CA ARG A 160 -13.20 -15.71 -17.74
C ARG A 160 -12.70 -14.30 -18.00
N VAL A 161 -13.20 -13.61 -19.04
CA VAL A 161 -12.92 -12.21 -19.30
C VAL A 161 -14.18 -11.47 -19.74
N ALA A 162 -14.34 -10.22 -19.32
CA ALA A 162 -15.41 -9.34 -19.77
C ALA A 162 -14.97 -7.87 -19.73
N ALA A 163 -15.76 -6.99 -20.34
CA ALA A 163 -15.53 -5.55 -20.32
C ALA A 163 -16.81 -4.79 -19.99
N PHE A 164 -16.68 -3.67 -19.29
CA PHE A 164 -17.78 -2.74 -19.02
C PHE A 164 -17.39 -1.33 -19.47
N GLY A 165 -18.32 -0.60 -20.06
CA GLY A 165 -18.16 0.84 -20.26
C GLY A 165 -18.34 1.59 -18.94
N THR A 166 -17.52 2.58 -18.63
CA THR A 166 -17.54 3.25 -17.32
C THR A 166 -18.61 4.34 -17.21
N ALA A 167 -19.05 4.92 -18.34
CA ALA A 167 -20.09 5.93 -18.38
C ALA A 167 -21.47 5.36 -17.99
N GLU A 168 -21.90 4.31 -18.68
CA GLU A 168 -23.17 3.63 -18.39
C GLU A 168 -23.02 2.51 -17.35
N ARG A 169 -21.78 2.12 -17.00
CA ARG A 169 -21.45 0.97 -16.15
C ARG A 169 -22.09 -0.33 -16.65
N ALA A 170 -22.15 -0.49 -17.97
CA ALA A 170 -22.85 -1.59 -18.64
C ALA A 170 -21.88 -2.55 -19.32
N LEU A 171 -22.25 -3.83 -19.35
CA LEU A 171 -21.49 -4.88 -20.03
C LEU A 171 -21.36 -4.58 -21.53
N VAL A 172 -20.13 -4.61 -22.05
CA VAL A 172 -19.84 -4.46 -23.48
C VAL A 172 -20.22 -5.76 -24.20
N SER A 173 -21.22 -5.69 -25.08
CA SER A 173 -21.81 -6.88 -25.72
C SER A 173 -20.88 -7.60 -26.69
N ASP A 174 -19.98 -6.87 -27.33
CA ASP A 174 -19.20 -7.40 -28.46
C ASP A 174 -17.80 -7.85 -28.03
N PHE A 175 -17.39 -7.50 -26.80
CA PHE A 175 -16.19 -8.07 -26.18
C PHE A 175 -16.55 -9.43 -25.56
N ASP A 176 -16.36 -10.50 -26.34
CA ASP A 176 -16.66 -11.89 -25.97
C ASP A 176 -15.52 -12.90 -26.25
N PRO A 177 -14.26 -12.67 -25.82
CA PRO A 177 -13.23 -13.71 -25.91
C PRO A 177 -13.60 -14.94 -25.06
N ARG A 178 -13.27 -16.13 -25.54
CA ARG A 178 -13.53 -17.40 -24.83
C ARG A 178 -12.24 -18.00 -24.33
N VAL A 179 -11.91 -17.75 -23.07
CA VAL A 179 -10.69 -18.26 -22.45
C VAL A 179 -10.96 -19.59 -21.73
N ARG A 180 -10.09 -20.57 -21.99
CA ARG A 180 -10.15 -21.91 -21.39
C ARG A 180 -9.25 -21.97 -20.16
N GLY A 181 -9.81 -21.58 -19.01
CA GLY A 181 -9.12 -21.56 -17.72
C GLY A 181 -9.00 -20.16 -17.12
N ARG A 182 -8.43 -20.08 -15.92
CA ARG A 182 -8.38 -18.83 -15.13
C ARG A 182 -7.63 -17.72 -15.84
N VAL A 183 -8.24 -16.54 -15.94
CA VAL A 183 -7.56 -15.27 -16.19
C VAL A 183 -7.28 -14.64 -14.83
N ARG A 184 -6.00 -14.44 -14.50
CA ARG A 184 -5.56 -13.88 -13.21
C ARG A 184 -5.06 -12.44 -13.33
N ALA A 185 -4.61 -12.05 -14.52
CA ALA A 185 -4.04 -10.73 -14.77
C ALA A 185 -4.45 -10.23 -16.15
N LEU A 186 -4.68 -8.93 -16.22
CA LEU A 186 -5.02 -8.17 -17.41
C LEU A 186 -4.16 -6.91 -17.48
N SER A 187 -3.82 -6.50 -18.69
CA SER A 187 -3.25 -5.17 -18.92
C SER A 187 -3.82 -4.61 -20.21
N ALA A 188 -4.50 -3.48 -20.11
CA ALA A 188 -5.19 -2.85 -21.23
C ALA A 188 -4.37 -1.70 -21.81
N THR A 189 -4.33 -1.66 -23.13
CA THR A 189 -3.82 -0.53 -23.92
C THR A 189 -4.98 0.04 -24.74
N ALA A 190 -4.73 1.06 -25.56
CA ALA A 190 -5.77 1.60 -26.44
C ALA A 190 -6.25 0.58 -27.49
N GLU A 191 -5.39 -0.36 -27.88
CA GLU A 191 -5.64 -1.28 -29.01
C GLU A 191 -5.84 -2.72 -28.58
N SER A 192 -5.22 -3.13 -27.46
CA SER A 192 -5.12 -4.53 -27.05
C SER A 192 -5.33 -4.70 -25.55
N VAL A 193 -5.87 -5.85 -25.16
CA VAL A 193 -5.93 -6.35 -23.79
C VAL A 193 -5.06 -7.61 -23.72
N TYR A 194 -3.99 -7.54 -22.94
CA TYR A 194 -3.10 -8.67 -22.66
C TYR A 194 -3.65 -9.46 -21.48
N LEU A 195 -3.60 -10.79 -21.57
CA LEU A 195 -4.12 -11.71 -20.57
C LEU A 195 -2.99 -12.59 -20.02
N GLY A 196 -2.95 -12.74 -18.71
CA GLY A 196 -2.13 -13.69 -17.97
C GLY A 196 -2.98 -14.56 -17.04
N GLY A 197 -2.60 -15.83 -16.84
CA GLY A 197 -3.29 -16.68 -15.88
C GLY A 197 -2.94 -18.16 -15.99
N ALA A 198 -3.86 -19.02 -15.57
CA ALA A 198 -3.74 -20.48 -15.62
C ALA A 198 -4.61 -21.08 -16.74
N PHE A 199 -4.73 -20.39 -17.88
CA PHE A 199 -5.46 -20.86 -19.06
C PHE A 199 -4.55 -21.51 -20.11
N ASP A 200 -5.14 -22.31 -20.99
CA ASP A 200 -4.43 -23.05 -22.04
C ASP A 200 -5.12 -22.95 -23.42
N GLY A 201 -6.03 -21.98 -23.61
CA GLY A 201 -6.57 -21.62 -24.91
C GLY A 201 -7.44 -20.38 -24.89
N VAL A 202 -7.55 -19.70 -26.04
CA VAL A 202 -8.44 -18.55 -26.27
C VAL A 202 -9.08 -18.71 -27.65
N ASP A 203 -10.41 -18.59 -27.74
CA ASP A 203 -11.19 -18.70 -28.99
C ASP A 203 -10.90 -19.97 -29.81
N GLY A 204 -10.59 -21.07 -29.11
CA GLY A 204 -10.26 -22.37 -29.71
C GLY A 204 -8.82 -22.50 -30.21
N ALA A 205 -8.00 -21.45 -30.12
CA ALA A 205 -6.56 -21.51 -30.39
C ALA A 205 -5.77 -21.83 -29.11
N ASP A 206 -4.68 -22.58 -29.27
CA ASP A 206 -3.75 -22.87 -28.17
C ASP A 206 -3.03 -21.58 -27.74
N ARG A 207 -3.12 -21.29 -26.44
CA ARG A 207 -2.48 -20.15 -25.78
C ARG A 207 -2.07 -20.59 -24.38
N SER A 208 -0.77 -20.70 -24.13
CA SER A 208 -0.26 -21.24 -22.87
C SER A 208 0.02 -20.10 -21.90
N ARG A 209 -0.93 -19.83 -21.00
CA ARG A 209 -0.84 -18.85 -19.89
C ARG A 209 -0.79 -17.38 -20.28
N LEU A 210 -0.51 -17.06 -21.54
CA LEU A 210 -0.45 -15.71 -22.10
C LEU A 210 -1.20 -15.62 -23.43
N ALA A 211 -1.93 -14.52 -23.63
CA ALA A 211 -2.61 -14.19 -24.88
C ALA A 211 -2.84 -12.67 -24.97
N ALA A 212 -3.21 -12.18 -26.15
CA ALA A 212 -3.72 -10.83 -26.31
C ALA A 212 -4.98 -10.85 -27.18
N VAL A 213 -5.94 -9.99 -26.87
CA VAL A 213 -7.11 -9.72 -27.70
C VAL A 213 -7.13 -8.23 -28.06
N SER A 214 -7.83 -7.85 -29.13
CA SER A 214 -8.06 -6.44 -29.44
C SER A 214 -8.98 -5.79 -28.39
N SER A 215 -9.09 -4.47 -28.38
CA SER A 215 -10.07 -3.75 -27.57
C SER A 215 -11.53 -4.11 -27.90
N THR A 216 -11.80 -4.78 -29.02
CA THR A 216 -13.12 -5.34 -29.37
C THR A 216 -13.24 -6.84 -29.09
N GLY A 217 -12.20 -7.49 -28.55
CA GLY A 217 -12.21 -8.88 -28.14
C GLY A 217 -11.75 -9.88 -29.20
N GLU A 218 -11.16 -9.44 -30.31
CA GLU A 218 -10.61 -10.34 -31.34
C GLU A 218 -9.26 -10.91 -30.89
N LEU A 219 -9.07 -12.23 -30.92
CA LEU A 219 -7.79 -12.86 -30.63
C LEU A 219 -6.66 -12.38 -31.56
N LEU A 220 -5.58 -11.87 -30.96
CA LEU A 220 -4.40 -11.40 -31.69
C LEU A 220 -3.35 -12.52 -31.89
N PRO A 221 -2.43 -12.38 -32.87
CA PRO A 221 -1.36 -13.35 -33.11
C PRO A 221 -0.33 -13.49 -31.99
N TRP A 222 -0.29 -12.55 -31.04
CA TRP A 222 0.63 -12.55 -29.90
C TRP A 222 0.43 -13.81 -29.04
N ALA A 223 1.45 -14.68 -29.01
CA ALA A 223 1.34 -16.04 -28.48
C ALA A 223 2.59 -16.51 -27.69
N PRO A 224 3.13 -15.71 -26.76
CA PRO A 224 4.17 -16.20 -25.86
C PRO A 224 3.66 -17.33 -24.96
N THR A 225 4.57 -18.11 -24.40
CA THR A 225 4.24 -19.21 -23.48
C THR A 225 4.95 -19.06 -22.15
N ALA A 226 4.26 -19.42 -21.07
CA ALA A 226 4.85 -19.64 -19.74
C ALA A 226 4.52 -21.06 -19.25
N ASP A 227 5.42 -21.68 -18.48
CA ASP A 227 5.24 -23.07 -18.01
C ASP A 227 4.43 -23.20 -16.71
N ALA A 228 4.16 -22.09 -16.02
CA ALA A 228 3.27 -22.03 -14.87
C ALA A 228 2.37 -20.78 -14.91
N THR A 229 1.57 -20.60 -13.86
CA THR A 229 0.61 -19.50 -13.75
C THR A 229 1.31 -18.14 -13.85
N VAL A 230 0.77 -17.26 -14.69
CA VAL A 230 1.12 -15.83 -14.73
C VAL A 230 0.19 -15.08 -13.77
N HIS A 231 0.76 -14.35 -12.83
CA HIS A 231 0.05 -13.61 -11.78
C HIS A 231 -0.12 -12.13 -12.10
N SER A 232 0.78 -11.56 -12.91
CA SER A 232 0.71 -10.16 -13.32
C SER A 232 1.21 -9.98 -14.76
N VAL A 233 0.60 -9.05 -15.48
CA VAL A 233 1.04 -8.61 -16.81
C VAL A 233 1.04 -7.08 -16.85
N LEU A 234 2.10 -6.48 -17.38
CA LEU A 234 2.18 -5.02 -17.56
C LEU A 234 2.61 -4.70 -18.99
N ALA A 235 1.67 -4.20 -19.78
CA ALA A 235 1.91 -3.80 -21.17
C ALA A 235 2.45 -2.37 -21.25
N VAL A 236 3.64 -2.21 -21.83
CA VAL A 236 4.31 -0.92 -22.04
C VAL A 236 4.72 -0.80 -23.52
N PRO A 237 3.74 -0.71 -24.45
CA PRO A 237 4.00 -0.81 -25.88
C PRO A 237 4.88 0.32 -26.42
N GLN A 238 4.91 1.50 -25.77
CA GLN A 238 5.80 2.60 -26.12
C GLN A 238 7.29 2.25 -25.93
N ARG A 239 7.57 1.17 -25.20
CA ARG A 239 8.92 0.59 -24.99
C ARG A 239 9.10 -0.75 -25.70
N SER A 240 8.10 -1.21 -26.46
CA SER A 240 8.05 -2.54 -27.07
C SER A 240 8.23 -3.64 -26.03
N ARG A 241 7.51 -3.53 -24.89
CA ARG A 241 7.60 -4.48 -23.77
C ARG A 241 6.22 -4.88 -23.28
N VAL A 242 6.07 -6.16 -22.94
CA VAL A 242 5.09 -6.66 -21.98
C VAL A 242 5.89 -7.38 -20.90
N LEU A 243 5.82 -6.89 -19.67
CA LEU A 243 6.39 -7.56 -18.51
C LEU A 243 5.39 -8.61 -18.04
N VAL A 244 5.91 -9.74 -17.60
CA VAL A 244 5.14 -10.88 -17.08
C VAL A 244 5.71 -11.28 -15.73
N GLY A 245 4.85 -11.38 -14.73
CA GLY A 245 5.16 -11.81 -13.36
C GLY A 245 4.36 -13.05 -13.00
N GLY A 246 4.94 -14.01 -12.29
CA GLY A 246 4.21 -15.19 -11.84
C GLY A 246 5.07 -16.30 -11.27
N ALA A 247 4.54 -17.52 -11.24
CA ALA A 247 5.17 -18.69 -10.65
C ALA A 247 5.95 -19.55 -11.68
N PHE A 248 6.26 -18.97 -12.84
CA PHE A 248 6.88 -19.69 -13.96
C PHE A 248 8.40 -19.75 -13.83
N ASP A 249 8.99 -20.80 -14.39
CA ASP A 249 10.44 -20.96 -14.55
C ASP A 249 10.91 -20.55 -15.94
N ARG A 250 10.02 -20.62 -16.93
CA ARG A 250 10.34 -20.42 -18.34
C ARG A 250 9.34 -19.55 -19.06
N VAL A 251 9.86 -18.71 -19.95
CA VAL A 251 9.10 -17.96 -20.95
C VAL A 251 9.63 -18.30 -22.34
N ASN A 252 8.73 -18.72 -23.25
CA ASN A 252 9.08 -19.23 -24.58
C ASN A 252 10.19 -20.30 -24.56
N GLY A 253 10.15 -21.18 -23.56
CA GLY A 253 11.15 -22.24 -23.33
C GLY A 253 12.49 -21.78 -22.73
N GLN A 254 12.76 -20.48 -22.67
CA GLN A 254 13.96 -19.93 -22.05
C GLN A 254 13.79 -19.80 -20.54
N ARG A 255 14.79 -20.24 -19.75
CA ARG A 255 14.77 -20.09 -18.29
C ARG A 255 14.78 -18.61 -17.89
N ARG A 256 13.67 -18.17 -17.32
CA ARG A 256 13.37 -16.81 -16.85
C ARG A 256 12.37 -16.98 -15.72
N ALA A 257 12.87 -17.18 -14.50
CA ALA A 257 12.00 -17.41 -13.36
C ALA A 257 11.34 -16.11 -12.90
N ALA A 258 10.09 -16.21 -12.45
CA ALA A 258 9.28 -15.21 -11.76
C ALA A 258 8.94 -13.92 -12.51
N LEU A 259 9.93 -13.21 -13.08
CA LEU A 259 9.76 -11.94 -13.80
C LEU A 259 10.54 -11.96 -15.12
N SER A 260 9.82 -11.68 -16.20
CA SER A 260 10.42 -11.54 -17.53
C SER A 260 9.74 -10.45 -18.34
N ALA A 261 10.25 -10.23 -19.55
CA ALA A 261 9.59 -9.42 -20.55
C ALA A 261 9.66 -10.08 -21.92
N VAL A 262 8.66 -9.79 -22.74
CA VAL A 262 8.58 -10.15 -24.16
C VAL A 262 8.25 -8.91 -24.99
N ASP A 263 8.46 -9.00 -26.30
CA ASP A 263 8.07 -7.95 -27.23
C ASP A 263 6.53 -7.79 -27.24
N SER A 264 6.05 -6.55 -27.19
CA SER A 264 4.62 -6.27 -27.08
C SER A 264 3.82 -6.59 -28.35
N ALA A 265 4.48 -6.69 -29.51
CA ALA A 265 3.83 -6.96 -30.79
C ALA A 265 3.99 -8.43 -31.21
N SER A 266 5.22 -8.97 -31.16
CA SER A 266 5.51 -10.34 -31.61
C SER A 266 5.35 -11.40 -30.51
N GLY A 267 5.51 -11.02 -29.24
CA GLY A 267 5.58 -11.98 -28.12
C GLY A 267 6.91 -12.73 -28.04
N GLU A 268 7.91 -12.36 -28.84
CA GLU A 268 9.24 -12.95 -28.78
C GLU A 268 10.01 -12.52 -27.53
N ASN A 269 10.97 -13.34 -27.10
CA ASN A 269 11.86 -13.00 -25.98
C ASN A 269 12.69 -11.76 -26.31
N VAL A 270 12.78 -10.85 -25.33
CA VAL A 270 13.70 -9.71 -25.37
C VAL A 270 14.91 -9.94 -24.48
N SER A 271 15.94 -9.10 -24.61
CA SER A 271 17.04 -9.09 -23.65
C SER A 271 16.51 -8.65 -22.28
N TRP A 272 16.88 -9.41 -21.26
CA TRP A 272 16.40 -9.22 -19.88
C TRP A 272 17.51 -9.59 -18.91
N GLN A 273 17.79 -8.73 -17.93
CA GLN A 273 18.91 -8.91 -17.00
C GLN A 273 18.50 -9.51 -15.66
N TRP A 274 17.35 -9.12 -15.11
CA TRP A 274 16.90 -9.57 -13.80
C TRP A 274 16.79 -11.10 -13.73
N GLN A 275 17.14 -11.63 -12.57
CA GLN A 275 17.03 -13.04 -12.22
C GLN A 275 16.43 -13.11 -10.82
N ALA A 276 15.48 -14.02 -10.64
CA ALA A 276 14.93 -14.32 -9.34
C ALA A 276 16.02 -14.87 -8.42
N PRO A 277 16.07 -14.43 -7.15
CA PRO A 277 16.95 -15.03 -6.13
C PRO A 277 16.73 -16.53 -5.96
N SER A 278 15.47 -17.00 -6.05
CA SER A 278 15.08 -18.41 -6.06
C SER A 278 14.15 -18.73 -7.24
N THR A 279 14.08 -20.00 -7.64
CA THR A 279 13.06 -20.50 -8.58
C THR A 279 11.67 -20.57 -7.98
N ASP A 280 11.57 -20.58 -6.65
CA ASP A 280 10.30 -20.67 -5.92
C ASP A 280 9.72 -19.28 -5.59
N ASP A 281 10.43 -18.21 -5.96
CA ASP A 281 9.92 -16.84 -5.87
C ASP A 281 8.80 -16.63 -6.90
N VAL A 282 7.74 -15.94 -6.49
CA VAL A 282 6.58 -15.65 -7.33
C VAL A 282 6.35 -14.14 -7.35
N VAL A 283 6.56 -13.52 -8.51
CA VAL A 283 6.16 -12.12 -8.69
C VAL A 283 4.65 -12.04 -8.76
N THR A 284 4.06 -11.32 -7.81
CA THR A 284 2.61 -11.21 -7.59
C THR A 284 1.99 -10.11 -8.42
N ASP A 285 2.68 -8.98 -8.51
CA ASP A 285 2.16 -7.76 -9.09
C ASP A 285 3.28 -6.87 -9.64
N ILE A 286 2.95 -6.05 -10.64
CA ILE A 286 3.88 -5.16 -11.34
C ILE A 286 3.15 -3.86 -11.70
N ASP A 287 3.69 -2.73 -11.25
CA ASP A 287 3.16 -1.40 -11.58
C ASP A 287 4.27 -0.45 -12.10
N THR A 288 3.89 0.68 -12.71
CA THR A 288 4.81 1.67 -13.26
C THR A 288 4.32 3.10 -13.11
N ASP A 289 5.24 4.02 -12.82
CA ASP A 289 4.99 5.47 -12.86
C ASP A 289 5.03 6.06 -14.29
N GLY A 290 5.19 5.20 -15.31
CA GLY A 290 5.32 5.58 -16.71
C GLY A 290 6.71 6.13 -17.11
N ARG A 291 7.68 6.22 -16.18
CA ARG A 291 9.02 6.81 -16.42
C ARG A 291 10.09 5.78 -16.80
N GLY A 292 9.69 4.54 -17.03
CA GLY A 292 10.59 3.46 -17.50
C GLY A 292 11.13 2.56 -16.40
N THR A 293 10.57 2.65 -15.21
CA THR A 293 10.81 1.72 -14.12
C THR A 293 9.53 0.95 -13.85
N ALA A 294 9.66 -0.36 -13.63
CA ALA A 294 8.60 -1.23 -13.15
C ALA A 294 8.92 -1.59 -11.71
N TYR A 295 7.90 -1.51 -10.86
CA TYR A 295 7.92 -1.83 -9.43
C TYR A 295 7.14 -3.10 -9.24
N PHE A 296 7.63 -4.02 -8.41
CA PHE A 296 7.03 -5.34 -8.29
C PHE A 296 7.08 -5.86 -6.86
N GLY A 297 6.07 -6.62 -6.50
CA GLY A 297 6.01 -7.41 -5.27
C GLY A 297 6.29 -8.88 -5.54
N SER A 298 6.68 -9.63 -4.50
CA SER A 298 6.90 -11.07 -4.57
C SER A 298 6.51 -11.78 -3.29
N TYR A 299 6.20 -13.08 -3.39
CA TYR A 299 6.15 -14.00 -2.25
C TYR A 299 6.98 -15.26 -2.52
N ASN A 300 7.27 -16.01 -1.46
CA ASN A 300 7.92 -17.32 -1.53
C ASN A 300 7.30 -18.29 -0.51
N TRP A 301 6.90 -19.48 -0.95
CA TRP A 301 6.19 -20.44 -0.09
C TRP A 301 7.11 -21.42 0.66
N GLU A 302 8.37 -21.55 0.24
CA GLU A 302 9.29 -22.55 0.81
C GLU A 302 10.02 -22.05 2.06
N GLY A 303 10.20 -20.74 2.21
CA GLY A 303 10.80 -20.11 3.38
C GLY A 303 12.31 -20.38 3.57
N PHE A 304 12.98 -21.04 2.61
CA PHE A 304 14.43 -21.25 2.63
C PHE A 304 15.17 -20.12 1.92
N ASN A 305 16.41 -19.83 2.35
CA ASN A 305 17.22 -18.77 1.75
C ASN A 305 18.19 -19.31 0.68
N PRO A 306 18.43 -18.55 -0.42
CA PRO A 306 17.88 -17.23 -0.71
C PRO A 306 16.40 -17.27 -1.13
N ARG A 307 15.62 -16.26 -0.73
CA ARG A 307 14.23 -16.03 -1.18
C ARG A 307 13.94 -14.54 -1.33
N PHE A 308 12.88 -14.22 -2.08
CA PHE A 308 12.38 -12.86 -2.25
C PHE A 308 10.87 -12.77 -2.01
N GLU A 309 10.52 -12.05 -0.95
CA GLU A 309 9.15 -11.84 -0.46
C GLU A 309 8.80 -10.34 -0.33
N GLY A 310 9.70 -9.49 -0.81
CA GLY A 310 9.65 -8.04 -0.65
C GLY A 310 9.25 -7.31 -1.93
N ARG A 311 9.77 -6.09 -2.06
CA ARG A 311 9.57 -5.20 -3.20
C ARG A 311 10.88 -4.97 -3.95
N GLY A 312 10.74 -4.76 -5.24
CA GLY A 312 11.86 -4.43 -6.10
C GLY A 312 11.46 -3.47 -7.21
N ALA A 313 12.48 -2.92 -7.86
CA ALA A 313 12.32 -2.11 -9.05
C ALA A 313 13.31 -2.52 -10.13
N VAL A 314 12.86 -2.59 -11.39
CA VAL A 314 13.69 -2.86 -12.56
C VAL A 314 13.44 -1.84 -13.67
N ARG A 315 14.44 -1.61 -14.51
CA ARG A 315 14.26 -0.81 -15.74
C ARG A 315 13.49 -1.63 -16.77
N ILE A 316 12.40 -1.08 -17.29
CA ILE A 316 11.50 -1.77 -18.25
C ILE A 316 12.25 -2.18 -19.52
N ASP A 317 13.22 -1.39 -19.99
CA ASP A 317 13.88 -1.65 -21.27
C ASP A 317 14.84 -2.85 -21.23
N SER A 318 15.43 -3.13 -20.07
CA SER A 318 16.55 -4.08 -19.92
C SER A 318 16.35 -5.13 -18.83
N GLY A 319 15.42 -4.93 -17.91
CA GLY A 319 15.32 -5.69 -16.67
C GLY A 319 16.51 -5.47 -15.73
N SER A 320 17.28 -4.39 -15.86
CA SER A 320 18.35 -4.12 -14.89
C SER A 320 17.73 -3.68 -13.57
N THR A 321 18.14 -4.29 -12.46
CA THR A 321 17.70 -3.91 -11.11
C THR A 321 18.03 -2.45 -10.82
N VAL A 322 17.04 -1.73 -10.29
CA VAL A 322 17.18 -0.38 -9.73
C VAL A 322 17.45 -0.49 -8.24
N TRP A 323 16.62 -1.26 -7.53
CA TRP A 323 16.80 -1.63 -6.13
C TRP A 323 15.98 -2.89 -5.81
N MET A 324 16.35 -3.56 -4.72
CA MET A 324 15.52 -4.54 -4.01
C MET A 324 15.56 -4.17 -2.53
N ASP A 325 14.42 -4.19 -1.85
CA ASP A 325 14.30 -3.70 -0.47
C ASP A 325 14.92 -4.64 0.58
N GLY A 326 15.15 -5.90 0.21
CA GLY A 326 15.64 -6.94 1.12
C GLY A 326 14.68 -7.27 2.27
N CYS A 327 13.41 -6.89 2.19
CA CYS A 327 12.40 -7.21 3.19
C CYS A 327 11.83 -8.61 2.99
N TYR A 328 11.31 -9.19 4.07
CA TYR A 328 10.37 -10.31 3.98
C TYR A 328 8.92 -9.85 4.10
N GLY A 329 8.02 -10.74 3.74
CA GLY A 329 6.61 -10.62 4.09
C GLY A 329 5.63 -10.54 2.92
N ASP A 330 5.73 -11.50 2.02
CA ASP A 330 4.85 -11.82 0.89
C ASP A 330 4.04 -10.63 0.36
N THR A 331 4.71 -9.76 -0.39
CA THR A 331 4.06 -8.62 -1.03
C THR A 331 3.10 -9.11 -2.10
N GLN A 332 1.80 -8.83 -1.94
CA GLN A 332 0.75 -9.30 -2.87
C GLN A 332 0.45 -8.30 -3.99
N SER A 333 0.56 -7.01 -3.72
CA SER A 333 0.26 -5.97 -4.70
C SER A 333 1.05 -4.69 -4.40
N VAL A 334 1.37 -3.95 -5.46
CA VAL A 334 2.07 -2.66 -5.39
C VAL A 334 1.36 -1.62 -6.26
N ALA A 335 1.31 -0.38 -5.78
CA ALA A 335 0.77 0.74 -6.56
C ALA A 335 1.68 1.97 -6.41
N VAL A 336 1.85 2.72 -7.50
CA VAL A 336 2.84 3.79 -7.57
C VAL A 336 2.18 5.13 -7.88
N ALA A 337 2.29 6.06 -6.94
CA ALA A 337 1.77 7.41 -7.11
C ALA A 337 2.68 8.42 -6.43
N ALA A 338 2.80 9.60 -7.03
CA ALA A 338 3.51 10.75 -6.43
C ALA A 338 4.96 10.48 -5.94
N GLY A 339 5.67 9.52 -6.56
CA GLY A 339 7.04 9.15 -6.15
C GLY A 339 7.11 8.16 -4.99
N VAL A 340 5.97 7.53 -4.65
CA VAL A 340 5.81 6.53 -3.60
C VAL A 340 5.38 5.20 -4.21
N VAL A 341 5.99 4.12 -3.75
CA VAL A 341 5.52 2.74 -3.95
C VAL A 341 4.75 2.33 -2.70
N TYR A 342 3.44 2.19 -2.81
CA TYR A 342 2.57 1.62 -1.77
C TYR A 342 2.50 0.11 -1.94
N ALA A 343 2.59 -0.63 -0.83
CA ALA A 343 2.55 -2.08 -0.86
C ALA A 343 1.42 -2.63 0.02
N ALA A 344 0.64 -3.55 -0.55
CA ALA A 344 -0.21 -4.50 0.18
C ALA A 344 0.61 -5.77 0.42
N SER A 345 1.04 -5.97 1.67
CA SER A 345 1.96 -7.04 2.04
C SER A 345 1.62 -7.60 3.43
N HIS A 346 2.46 -8.48 3.94
CA HIS A 346 2.59 -8.71 5.37
C HIS A 346 4.02 -8.39 5.85
N THR A 347 4.63 -7.30 5.39
CA THR A 347 6.06 -7.00 5.59
C THR A 347 6.56 -7.25 7.02
N HIS A 348 7.67 -7.97 7.12
CA HIS A 348 8.46 -8.17 8.34
C HIS A 348 9.96 -8.27 7.97
N ALA A 349 10.86 -8.00 8.92
CA ALA A 349 12.30 -8.12 8.72
C ALA A 349 12.88 -7.32 7.53
N CYS A 350 13.02 -6.00 7.69
CA CYS A 350 13.58 -5.10 6.65
C CYS A 350 15.00 -4.63 7.00
N ALA A 351 15.92 -5.55 7.30
CA ALA A 351 17.24 -5.19 7.82
C ALA A 351 18.15 -4.48 6.79
N ALA A 352 17.92 -4.61 5.48
CA ALA A 352 18.61 -3.83 4.45
C ALA A 352 18.25 -2.34 4.49
N LEU A 353 17.06 -2.02 5.03
CA LEU A 353 16.58 -0.65 5.24
C LEU A 353 16.77 -0.17 6.68
N GLU A 354 17.39 -0.99 7.54
CA GLU A 354 17.46 -0.78 9.00
C GLU A 354 16.09 -0.55 9.66
N ALA A 355 15.05 -1.19 9.11
CA ALA A 355 13.67 -1.06 9.54
C ALA A 355 13.06 -2.41 9.92
N ILE A 356 11.94 -2.35 10.67
CA ILE A 356 11.09 -3.51 11.01
C ILE A 356 11.94 -4.73 11.43
N PRO A 357 12.69 -4.64 12.56
CA PRO A 357 13.48 -5.75 13.05
C PRO A 357 12.57 -6.91 13.45
N GLU A 358 13.05 -8.13 13.22
CA GLU A 358 12.43 -9.35 13.71
C GLU A 358 13.22 -9.88 14.91
N ASP A 359 13.00 -9.29 16.08
CA ASP A 359 13.71 -9.60 17.33
C ASP A 359 12.85 -10.39 18.34
N GLY A 360 11.75 -10.98 17.87
CA GLY A 360 10.80 -11.73 18.68
C GLY A 360 9.63 -12.31 17.89
N SER A 361 8.41 -12.18 18.41
CA SER A 361 7.20 -12.51 17.64
C SER A 361 7.08 -11.59 16.44
N ILE A 362 6.75 -12.14 15.27
CA ILE A 362 6.61 -11.35 14.05
C ILE A 362 5.50 -10.31 14.22
N ASP A 363 5.85 -9.04 14.01
CA ASP A 363 4.92 -7.92 13.96
C ASP A 363 4.81 -7.43 12.52
N TYR A 364 3.75 -7.89 11.84
CA TYR A 364 3.53 -7.62 10.43
C TYR A 364 3.09 -6.17 10.21
N GLN A 365 3.81 -5.46 9.35
CA GLN A 365 3.37 -4.19 8.76
C GLN A 365 2.70 -4.49 7.41
N ARG A 366 1.36 -4.52 7.37
CA ARG A 366 0.63 -4.98 6.17
C ARG A 366 0.46 -3.93 5.07
N LEU A 367 0.74 -2.69 5.41
CA LEU A 367 0.73 -1.54 4.52
C LEU A 367 2.01 -0.77 4.77
N THR A 368 2.82 -0.65 3.73
CA THR A 368 4.08 0.10 3.78
C THR A 368 4.20 0.98 2.54
N ALA A 369 5.09 1.97 2.64
CA ALA A 369 5.39 2.87 1.54
C ALA A 369 6.91 3.05 1.40
N GLU A 370 7.40 3.08 0.17
CA GLU A 370 8.82 3.26 -0.15
C GLU A 370 9.01 4.31 -1.23
N THR A 371 10.23 4.86 -1.32
CA THR A 371 10.59 5.74 -2.42
C THR A 371 10.66 4.98 -3.75
N THR A 372 10.22 5.63 -4.84
CA THR A 372 10.37 5.08 -6.20
C THR A 372 11.83 5.00 -6.66
N GLU A 373 12.70 5.79 -6.06
CA GLU A 373 14.14 5.85 -6.35
C GLU A 373 14.94 5.18 -5.24
N ALA A 374 16.15 4.69 -5.57
CA ALA A 374 17.13 4.30 -4.56
C ALA A 374 17.73 5.56 -3.93
N THR A 375 17.50 5.76 -2.64
CA THR A 375 18.00 6.92 -1.88
C THR A 375 19.16 6.57 -0.95
N GLY A 376 19.43 5.28 -0.77
CA GLY A 376 20.51 4.77 0.06
C GLY A 376 21.15 3.51 -0.49
N THR A 377 22.01 2.91 0.32
CA THR A 377 22.64 1.61 0.06
C THR A 377 22.52 0.71 1.27
N SER A 378 22.33 -0.59 1.07
CA SER A 378 22.24 -1.55 2.18
C SER A 378 23.51 -1.51 3.04
N PRO A 379 23.40 -1.46 4.38
CA PRO A 379 24.56 -1.40 5.27
C PRO A 379 25.17 -2.77 5.57
N ARG A 380 24.61 -3.86 5.04
CA ARG A 380 25.03 -5.23 5.33
C ARG A 380 24.50 -6.23 4.29
N ASP A 381 25.14 -7.38 4.21
CA ASP A 381 24.60 -8.53 3.48
C ASP A 381 23.38 -9.07 4.22
N VAL A 382 22.22 -9.08 3.56
CA VAL A 382 20.98 -9.61 4.10
C VAL A 382 20.09 -10.12 2.97
N ASN A 383 19.53 -11.31 3.16
CA ASN A 383 18.64 -11.94 2.18
C ASN A 383 19.33 -12.06 0.81
N HIS A 384 18.80 -11.40 -0.21
CA HIS A 384 19.34 -11.34 -1.57
C HIS A 384 19.96 -9.97 -1.90
N VAL A 385 20.13 -9.10 -0.90
CA VAL A 385 20.71 -7.76 -1.02
C VAL A 385 22.09 -7.75 -0.35
N GLY A 386 23.12 -7.36 -1.09
CA GLY A 386 24.48 -7.24 -0.59
C GLY A 386 24.77 -5.89 0.06
N GLU A 387 25.79 -5.82 0.91
CA GLU A 387 26.31 -4.55 1.41
C GLU A 387 26.72 -3.63 0.25
N GLY A 388 26.22 -2.39 0.26
CA GLY A 388 26.46 -1.40 -0.79
C GLY A 388 25.49 -1.45 -1.97
N ASP A 389 24.61 -2.45 -2.06
CA ASP A 389 23.56 -2.48 -3.09
C ASP A 389 22.57 -1.32 -2.89
N PRO A 390 22.05 -0.73 -3.97
CA PRO A 390 21.06 0.35 -3.89
C PRO A 390 19.76 -0.14 -3.27
N VAL A 391 19.24 0.61 -2.29
CA VAL A 391 17.98 0.32 -1.60
C VAL A 391 17.07 1.55 -1.60
N PRO A 392 15.74 1.37 -1.56
CA PRO A 392 14.81 2.47 -1.37
C PRO A 392 14.90 2.99 0.08
N GLU A 393 14.19 4.07 0.37
CA GLU A 393 13.90 4.50 1.74
C GLU A 393 12.47 4.12 2.10
N LEU A 394 12.30 3.52 3.28
CA LEU A 394 10.99 3.28 3.88
C LEU A 394 10.40 4.61 4.37
N LEU A 395 9.22 4.95 3.88
CA LEU A 395 8.51 6.19 4.21
C LEU A 395 7.66 6.01 5.46
N PRO A 396 7.43 7.08 6.25
CA PRO A 396 6.60 7.03 7.44
C PRO A 396 5.12 6.95 7.07
N TRP A 397 4.68 5.80 6.59
CA TRP A 397 3.28 5.46 6.37
C TRP A 397 3.05 4.00 6.78
N LEU A 398 2.51 3.85 8.00
CA LEU A 398 2.34 2.59 8.72
C LEU A 398 0.91 2.44 9.27
N PRO A 399 -0.17 2.69 8.48
CA PRO A 399 -1.46 2.12 8.84
C PRO A 399 -1.33 0.60 8.86
N ASN A 400 -2.16 -0.10 9.63
CA ASN A 400 -2.06 -1.56 9.67
C ASN A 400 -3.43 -2.22 9.68
N THR A 401 -3.48 -3.42 9.11
CA THR A 401 -4.65 -4.28 9.13
C THR A 401 -4.35 -5.54 9.93
N ASN A 402 -5.37 -6.29 10.34
CA ASN A 402 -5.16 -7.65 10.80
C ASN A 402 -5.04 -8.63 9.61
N GLY A 403 -4.69 -9.89 9.89
CA GLY A 403 -4.59 -10.93 8.86
C GLY A 403 -5.93 -11.43 8.30
N GLY A 404 -7.07 -10.92 8.75
CA GLY A 404 -8.40 -11.42 8.40
C GLY A 404 -9.01 -12.41 9.40
N PRO A 405 -10.13 -13.06 9.05
CA PRO A 405 -10.91 -13.95 9.92
C PRO A 405 -10.11 -15.13 10.46
N GLN A 406 -10.50 -15.72 11.59
CA GLN A 406 -9.77 -16.81 12.26
C GLN A 406 -9.68 -18.09 11.40
N GLU A 407 -10.65 -18.28 10.52
CA GLU A 407 -10.81 -19.40 9.60
C GLU A 407 -10.05 -19.22 8.27
N SER A 408 -9.57 -18.02 7.96
CA SER A 408 -8.79 -17.80 6.73
C SER A 408 -7.55 -18.69 6.70
N PRO A 409 -7.30 -19.42 5.60
CA PRO A 409 -6.10 -20.24 5.44
C PRO A 409 -4.85 -19.40 5.16
N TRP A 410 -4.98 -18.13 4.77
CA TRP A 410 -3.85 -17.30 4.34
C TRP A 410 -3.35 -16.32 5.40
N LYS A 411 -4.25 -15.73 6.20
CA LYS A 411 -3.90 -14.73 7.22
C LYS A 411 -3.15 -13.51 6.67
N ASN A 412 -3.32 -13.21 5.39
CA ASN A 412 -2.52 -12.20 4.73
C ASN A 412 -2.99 -10.79 5.08
N GLY A 413 -4.30 -10.62 5.23
CA GLY A 413 -4.91 -9.32 5.49
C GLY A 413 -5.13 -8.56 4.19
N THR A 414 -4.08 -7.99 3.59
CA THR A 414 -4.15 -7.18 2.36
C THR A 414 -3.85 -8.02 1.12
N TRP A 415 -4.47 -7.72 -0.02
CA TRP A 415 -4.29 -8.47 -1.27
C TRP A 415 -4.18 -7.57 -2.51
N ALA A 416 -4.79 -6.37 -2.45
CA ALA A 416 -4.80 -5.42 -3.55
C ALA A 416 -4.50 -4.02 -3.03
N VAL A 417 -3.80 -3.23 -3.84
CA VAL A 417 -3.65 -1.79 -3.62
C VAL A 417 -3.72 -1.08 -4.97
N ASP A 418 -4.38 0.08 -5.00
CA ASP A 418 -4.30 1.03 -6.10
C ASP A 418 -4.18 2.45 -5.54
N ALA A 419 -3.50 3.33 -6.28
CA ALA A 419 -3.14 4.65 -5.80
C ALA A 419 -3.18 5.70 -6.91
N ASN A 420 -3.63 6.90 -6.55
CA ASN A 420 -3.41 8.11 -7.34
C ASN A 420 -2.79 9.19 -6.45
N SER A 421 -2.66 10.42 -6.97
CA SER A 421 -2.04 11.51 -6.20
C SER A 421 -2.82 11.95 -4.96
N GLU A 422 -4.09 11.56 -4.83
CA GLU A 422 -4.98 11.98 -3.75
C GLU A 422 -5.37 10.83 -2.82
N TYR A 423 -5.40 9.58 -3.29
CA TYR A 423 -5.92 8.44 -2.53
C TYR A 423 -5.10 7.19 -2.73
N VAL A 424 -5.06 6.36 -1.69
CA VAL A 424 -4.64 4.95 -1.74
C VAL A 424 -5.83 4.11 -1.31
N VAL A 425 -6.19 3.11 -2.12
CA VAL A 425 -7.27 2.17 -1.86
C VAL A 425 -6.68 0.79 -1.67
N VAL A 426 -7.14 0.07 -0.67
CA VAL A 426 -6.63 -1.26 -0.31
C VAL A 426 -7.78 -2.24 -0.23
N GLY A 427 -7.61 -3.38 -0.90
CA GLY A 427 -8.48 -4.56 -0.83
C GLY A 427 -7.82 -5.72 -0.10
N GLY A 428 -8.61 -6.59 0.51
CA GLY A 428 -8.12 -7.83 1.10
C GLY A 428 -9.18 -8.62 1.86
N GLU A 429 -8.72 -9.41 2.82
CA GLU A 429 -9.53 -10.22 3.73
C GLU A 429 -9.53 -9.69 5.17
N PHE A 430 -8.81 -8.61 5.45
CA PHE A 430 -8.75 -8.01 6.78
C PHE A 430 -10.15 -7.69 7.34
N THR A 431 -10.29 -7.72 8.66
CA THR A 431 -11.52 -7.34 9.38
C THR A 431 -11.34 -6.11 10.26
N THR A 432 -10.11 -5.63 10.41
CA THR A 432 -9.82 -4.37 11.09
C THR A 432 -8.77 -3.55 10.35
N VAL A 433 -8.84 -2.23 10.51
CA VAL A 433 -7.83 -1.26 10.09
C VAL A 433 -7.54 -0.34 11.26
N ASN A 434 -6.26 -0.18 11.61
CA ASN A 434 -5.80 0.55 12.79
C ASN A 434 -6.47 0.11 14.10
N GLY A 435 -6.81 -1.19 14.19
CA GLY A 435 -7.50 -1.78 15.35
C GLY A 435 -9.02 -1.60 15.36
N GLU A 436 -9.58 -0.79 14.46
CA GLU A 436 -11.02 -0.54 14.38
C GLU A 436 -11.70 -1.47 13.35
N PRO A 437 -12.97 -1.87 13.55
CA PRO A 437 -13.70 -2.71 12.60
C PRO A 437 -13.83 -2.05 11.22
N GLN A 438 -13.23 -2.69 10.22
CA GLN A 438 -13.32 -2.31 8.80
C GLN A 438 -12.93 -3.55 7.99
N GLN A 439 -13.87 -4.11 7.25
CA GLN A 439 -13.69 -5.37 6.55
C GLN A 439 -13.39 -5.18 5.05
N SER A 440 -12.34 -5.86 4.59
CA SER A 440 -11.94 -6.14 3.20
C SER A 440 -11.61 -4.96 2.28
N LEU A 441 -12.06 -3.75 2.59
CA LEU A 441 -11.78 -2.54 1.83
C LEU A 441 -11.46 -1.38 2.78
N THR A 442 -10.48 -0.57 2.43
CA THR A 442 -10.22 0.71 3.09
C THR A 442 -9.60 1.70 2.11
N ARG A 443 -9.64 2.98 2.44
CA ARG A 443 -8.96 4.02 1.68
C ARG A 443 -8.34 5.07 2.59
N PHE A 444 -7.26 5.65 2.11
CA PHE A 444 -6.48 6.70 2.75
C PHE A 444 -6.36 7.88 1.79
N ALA A 445 -6.16 9.09 2.30
CA ALA A 445 -6.11 10.27 1.44
C ALA A 445 -4.91 11.17 1.74
N ALA A 446 -4.43 11.88 0.72
CA ALA A 446 -3.40 12.89 0.84
C ALA A 446 -3.83 14.00 1.81
N ARG A 447 -2.87 14.64 2.49
CA ARG A 447 -3.15 15.74 3.43
C ARG A 447 -3.89 16.92 2.78
N SER A 448 -3.79 17.07 1.45
CA SER A 448 -4.52 18.07 0.68
C SER A 448 -6.01 17.80 0.53
N VAL A 449 -6.46 16.57 0.78
CA VAL A 449 -7.87 16.18 0.70
C VAL A 449 -8.59 16.63 1.97
N PRO A 450 -9.67 17.44 1.87
CA PRO A 450 -10.35 18.00 3.04
C PRO A 450 -10.87 16.97 4.05
N GLU A 451 -11.25 15.79 3.57
CA GLU A 451 -11.79 14.70 4.39
C GLU A 451 -10.71 13.79 4.99
N ALA A 452 -9.41 14.04 4.71
CA ALA A 452 -8.32 13.18 5.17
C ALA A 452 -8.34 12.97 6.70
N VAL A 453 -8.18 11.72 7.13
CA VAL A 453 -8.13 11.35 8.54
C VAL A 453 -6.68 11.08 8.90
N HIS A 454 -6.21 11.73 9.98
CA HIS A 454 -4.86 11.57 10.50
C HIS A 454 -4.82 10.43 11.52
N ASN A 455 -3.75 9.64 11.49
CA ASN A 455 -3.45 8.66 12.53
C ASN A 455 -2.11 9.03 13.19
N GLY A 456 -2.16 10.07 14.02
CA GLY A 456 -0.99 10.74 14.59
C GLY A 456 -0.28 9.92 15.68
N PRO A 457 0.27 10.56 16.73
CA PRO A 457 1.01 9.86 17.77
C PRO A 457 0.17 8.79 18.50
N GLN A 458 0.76 7.61 18.70
CA GLN A 458 0.06 6.39 19.12
C GLN A 458 0.04 6.20 20.63
N VAL A 459 -0.90 5.37 21.12
CA VAL A 459 -1.04 4.98 22.53
C VAL A 459 -0.78 3.49 22.72
N PRO A 460 -0.32 3.03 23.92
CA PRO A 460 -0.15 3.78 25.17
C PRO A 460 1.11 4.65 25.23
N PHE A 461 0.96 5.90 25.65
CA PHE A 461 2.06 6.80 25.97
C PHE A 461 2.28 6.85 27.50
N ARG A 462 3.46 6.42 27.97
CA ARG A 462 3.71 6.20 29.41
C ARG A 462 4.07 7.48 30.15
N ALA A 463 3.77 7.52 31.45
CA ALA A 463 4.16 8.63 32.32
C ALA A 463 5.69 8.83 32.34
N PRO A 464 6.18 10.08 32.44
CA PRO A 464 7.60 10.34 32.66
C PRO A 464 8.02 9.86 34.06
N GLN A 465 9.28 9.43 34.17
CA GLN A 465 9.93 9.27 35.46
C GLN A 465 10.42 10.63 35.94
N VAL A 466 9.99 11.03 37.14
CA VAL A 466 10.28 12.35 37.69
C VAL A 466 10.99 12.18 39.03
N GLN A 467 12.18 12.77 39.17
CA GLN A 467 13.00 12.65 40.38
C GLN A 467 13.58 14.00 40.76
N ARG A 468 13.39 14.40 42.03
CA ARG A 468 13.99 15.62 42.60
C ARG A 468 15.30 15.31 43.31
N ASP A 469 16.33 16.07 42.98
CA ASP A 469 17.60 16.07 43.70
C ASP A 469 17.43 16.81 45.05
N ARG A 470 17.84 16.16 46.15
CA ARG A 470 17.68 16.70 47.51
C ARG A 470 18.66 17.82 47.85
N ALA A 471 19.81 17.86 47.18
CA ALA A 471 20.86 18.83 47.42
C ALA A 471 20.65 20.11 46.60
N THR A 472 20.27 19.97 45.33
CA THR A 472 20.10 21.11 44.42
C THR A 472 18.65 21.59 44.32
N GLY A 473 17.68 20.73 44.62
CA GLY A 473 16.26 20.99 44.41
C GLY A 473 15.82 20.87 42.95
N GLU A 474 16.74 20.57 42.03
CA GLU A 474 16.44 20.38 40.60
C GLU A 474 15.60 19.12 40.37
N VAL A 475 14.78 19.12 39.33
CA VAL A 475 13.95 17.96 38.99
C VAL A 475 14.37 17.38 37.65
N SER A 476 14.79 16.13 37.64
CA SER A 476 15.04 15.37 36.40
C SER A 476 13.77 14.68 35.93
N ILE A 477 13.50 14.79 34.63
CA ILE A 477 12.37 14.22 33.92
C ILE A 477 12.92 13.35 32.80
N GLU A 478 12.63 12.06 32.83
CA GLU A 478 13.00 11.09 31.80
C GLU A 478 11.74 10.44 31.23
N TRP A 479 11.65 10.32 29.92
CA TRP A 479 10.51 9.69 29.26
C TRP A 479 10.93 8.92 28.02
N ARG A 480 10.28 7.78 27.79
CA ARG A 480 10.27 7.10 26.49
C ARG A 480 9.16 7.73 25.64
N GLY A 481 9.45 8.00 24.38
CA GLY A 481 8.51 8.61 23.43
C GLY A 481 7.33 7.73 23.04
N THR A 482 6.68 8.10 21.96
CA THR A 482 5.71 7.29 21.22
C THR A 482 6.09 7.27 19.74
N TRP A 483 5.36 6.56 18.88
CA TRP A 483 5.52 6.61 17.42
C TRP A 483 4.26 7.18 16.78
N ASP A 484 4.32 7.45 15.49
CA ASP A 484 3.25 8.04 14.70
C ASP A 484 3.14 7.28 13.38
N ALA A 485 1.91 7.03 12.92
CA ALA A 485 1.67 6.15 11.78
C ALA A 485 1.87 6.83 10.41
N GLN A 486 2.11 8.13 10.36
CA GLN A 486 2.21 8.90 9.11
C GLN A 486 3.32 9.96 9.11
N ASN A 487 4.04 10.12 10.23
CA ASN A 487 5.15 11.05 10.40
C ASN A 487 6.27 10.38 11.22
N SER A 488 7.52 10.42 10.79
CA SER A 488 8.62 9.91 11.63
C SER A 488 9.10 10.92 12.68
N SER A 489 8.84 12.23 12.48
CA SER A 489 9.33 13.30 13.36
C SER A 489 8.27 13.74 14.36
N ILE A 490 8.56 13.57 15.66
CA ILE A 490 7.64 13.93 16.75
C ILE A 490 8.31 14.97 17.67
N ARG A 491 7.58 16.05 17.94
CA ARG A 491 7.95 17.07 18.92
C ARG A 491 7.39 16.69 20.29
N TYR A 492 8.28 16.51 21.26
CA TYR A 492 7.95 16.23 22.66
C TYR A 492 8.08 17.48 23.50
N GLU A 493 7.00 17.86 24.17
CA GLU A 493 6.93 19.05 25.02
C GLU A 493 6.76 18.64 26.48
N VAL A 494 7.70 19.06 27.33
CA VAL A 494 7.65 18.81 28.77
C VAL A 494 6.78 19.89 29.41
N ILE A 495 5.63 19.49 29.94
CA ILE A 495 4.67 20.39 30.57
C ILE A 495 4.72 20.19 32.08
N ARG A 496 5.09 21.25 32.81
CA ARG A 496 4.93 21.30 34.26
C ARG A 496 3.50 21.67 34.60
N VAL A 497 2.85 20.89 35.47
CA VAL A 497 1.47 21.14 35.90
C VAL A 497 1.36 22.54 36.53
N GLY A 498 0.34 23.29 36.12
CA GLY A 498 0.14 24.68 36.53
C GLY A 498 0.76 25.74 35.61
N ARG A 499 1.40 25.35 34.49
CA ARG A 499 1.86 26.28 33.44
C ARG A 499 1.16 26.02 32.11
N SER A 500 0.95 27.08 31.34
CA SER A 500 0.39 27.00 29.97
C SER A 500 1.45 26.63 28.93
N GLU A 501 2.68 27.12 29.12
CA GLU A 501 3.79 26.90 28.19
C GLU A 501 4.68 25.73 28.61
N PRO A 502 5.25 24.99 27.64
CA PRO A 502 6.24 23.96 27.93
C PRO A 502 7.49 24.56 28.56
N VAL A 503 8.06 23.84 29.53
CA VAL A 503 9.35 24.20 30.13
C VAL A 503 10.52 23.69 29.28
N HIS A 504 10.27 22.74 28.39
CA HIS A 504 11.22 22.21 27.43
C HIS A 504 10.48 21.61 26.23
N ALA A 505 11.11 21.64 25.05
CA ALA A 505 10.64 20.93 23.87
C ALA A 505 11.82 20.35 23.10
N VAL A 506 11.63 19.16 22.55
CA VAL A 506 12.63 18.47 21.74
C VAL A 506 11.95 17.67 20.63
N THR A 507 12.46 17.77 19.40
CA THR A 507 11.99 16.94 18.29
C THR A 507 12.93 15.77 18.10
N ARG A 508 12.37 14.57 17.93
CA ARG A 508 13.11 13.34 17.64
C ARG A 508 12.37 12.55 16.57
N GLU A 509 13.15 11.88 15.73
CA GLU A 509 12.63 10.80 14.93
C GLU A 509 12.19 9.64 15.83
N SER A 510 11.10 8.99 15.47
CA SER A 510 10.51 7.88 16.22
C SER A 510 9.77 6.93 15.30
N TRP A 511 10.14 5.66 15.39
CA TRP A 511 9.52 4.56 14.68
C TRP A 511 8.99 3.55 15.70
N PRO A 512 8.00 2.69 15.36
CA PRO A 512 7.48 1.71 16.31
C PRO A 512 8.57 0.77 16.86
N TRP A 513 9.60 0.47 16.05
CA TRP A 513 10.78 -0.31 16.44
C TRP A 513 11.94 0.52 17.01
N GLN A 514 11.87 1.85 16.97
CA GLN A 514 12.96 2.74 17.42
C GLN A 514 12.40 3.96 18.18
N ILE A 515 11.66 3.71 19.25
CA ILE A 515 11.10 4.78 20.08
C ILE A 515 12.20 5.38 20.98
N PRO A 516 12.50 6.68 20.87
CA PRO A 516 13.59 7.32 21.61
C PRO A 516 13.27 7.43 23.11
N THR A 517 14.32 7.50 23.93
CA THR A 517 14.27 7.95 25.33
C THR A 517 14.91 9.32 25.42
N MET A 518 14.27 10.25 26.12
CA MET A 518 14.72 11.63 26.29
C MET A 518 14.77 12.00 27.77
N ARG A 519 15.60 13.00 28.08
CA ARG A 519 15.78 13.51 29.44
C ARG A 519 15.88 15.03 29.45
N PHE A 520 15.30 15.65 30.46
CA PHE A 520 15.38 17.09 30.74
C PHE A 520 15.52 17.32 32.25
N THR A 521 16.18 18.41 32.64
CA THR A 521 16.29 18.83 34.05
C THR A 521 15.66 20.22 34.21
N ASP A 522 14.57 20.31 34.98
CA ASP A 522 13.96 21.58 35.38
C ASP A 522 14.72 22.16 36.59
N THR A 523 15.59 23.15 36.31
CA THR A 523 16.34 23.90 37.31
C THR A 523 15.53 25.02 37.97
N GLN A 524 14.28 25.23 37.52
CA GLN A 524 13.36 26.24 38.01
C GLN A 524 12.12 25.61 38.68
N ALA A 525 12.20 24.34 39.06
CA ALA A 525 11.12 23.64 39.74
C ALA A 525 10.78 24.32 41.09
N PRO A 526 9.49 24.53 41.41
CA PRO A 526 9.11 25.03 42.73
C PRO A 526 9.48 24.02 43.82
N ALA A 527 9.51 24.46 45.07
CA ALA A 527 9.67 23.57 46.22
C ALA A 527 8.44 22.67 46.42
N GLY A 528 8.65 21.48 46.98
CA GLY A 528 7.59 20.51 47.26
C GLY A 528 7.32 19.56 46.09
N ASP A 529 6.16 18.91 46.12
CA ASP A 529 5.77 17.98 45.04
C ASP A 529 5.56 18.73 43.73
N THR A 530 6.11 18.19 42.64
CA THR A 530 5.95 18.79 41.31
C THR A 530 5.66 17.71 40.28
N GLU A 531 4.56 17.91 39.55
CA GLU A 531 4.09 17.01 38.52
C GLU A 531 4.44 17.49 37.11
N TYR A 532 4.74 16.54 36.23
CA TYR A 532 5.01 16.76 34.82
C TYR A 532 4.24 15.78 33.96
N TRP A 533 3.91 16.19 32.74
CA TRP A 533 3.44 15.31 31.67
C TRP A 533 4.09 15.72 30.35
N ILE A 534 4.11 14.80 29.40
CA ILE A 534 4.72 15.01 28.09
C ILE A 534 3.61 15.11 27.05
N ARG A 535 3.63 16.16 26.24
CA ARG A 535 2.81 16.27 25.04
C ARG A 535 3.62 15.85 23.82
N ALA A 536 3.21 14.82 23.12
CA ALA A 536 3.76 14.47 21.82
C ALA A 536 2.91 15.16 20.74
N VAL A 537 3.56 15.85 19.80
CA VAL A 537 2.93 16.60 18.70
C VAL A 537 3.62 16.22 17.40
N ASP A 538 2.87 15.78 16.40
CA ASP A 538 3.41 15.51 15.06
C ASP A 538 3.50 16.78 14.19
N SER A 539 3.98 16.65 12.96
CA SER A 539 4.08 17.76 12.00
C SER A 539 2.72 18.23 11.48
N ASP A 540 1.67 17.41 11.57
CA ASP A 540 0.30 17.74 11.17
C ASP A 540 -0.47 18.45 12.30
N GLY A 541 0.11 18.54 13.51
CA GLY A 541 -0.48 19.15 14.70
C GLY A 541 -1.33 18.20 15.54
N ALA A 542 -1.43 16.92 15.19
CA ALA A 542 -2.04 15.91 16.04
C ALA A 542 -1.21 15.73 17.31
N SER A 543 -1.88 15.56 18.46
CA SER A 543 -1.16 15.45 19.73
C SER A 543 -1.84 14.55 20.75
N ILE A 544 -1.01 13.92 21.58
CA ILE A 544 -1.43 13.15 22.74
C ILE A 544 -0.63 13.57 23.98
N GLY A 545 -1.22 13.36 25.16
CA GLY A 545 -0.56 13.59 26.44
C GLY A 545 -0.25 12.28 27.14
N SER A 546 0.93 12.17 27.75
CA SER A 546 1.23 11.11 28.70
C SER A 546 0.40 11.31 29.98
N PRO A 547 0.17 10.25 30.79
CA PRO A 547 -0.16 10.42 32.19
C PRO A 547 0.91 11.23 32.93
N ARG A 548 0.57 11.75 34.11
CA ARG A 548 1.50 12.55 34.93
C ARG A 548 2.50 11.67 35.66
N GLY A 549 3.74 12.14 35.72
CA GLY A 549 4.74 11.69 36.69
C GLY A 549 4.90 12.75 37.78
N SER A 550 5.16 12.33 39.01
CA SER A 550 5.38 13.24 40.14
C SER A 550 6.69 12.91 40.86
N THR A 551 7.26 13.92 41.52
CA THR A 551 8.39 13.73 42.42
C THR A 551 8.03 12.91 43.66
N GLY A 552 6.74 12.83 44.04
CA GLY A 552 6.24 12.07 45.19
C GLY A 552 6.63 12.66 46.55
N TRP A 553 6.78 13.98 46.64
CA TRP A 553 7.30 14.70 47.82
C TRP A 553 6.27 15.10 48.86
#